data_AF-A0A9D7PDN8-F1
#
_entry.id   AF-A0A9D7PDN8-F1
#
_cell.length_a   1.000
_cell.length_b   1.000
_cell.length_c   1.000
_cell.angle_alpha   90.00
_cell.angle_beta   90.00
_cell.angle_gamma   90.00
#
_symmetry.space_group_name_H-M   'P 1'
#
loop_
_entity.id
_entity.type
_entity.pdbx_description
1 polymer ?
#
loop_
_entity_poly.entity_id
_entity_poly.type
_entity_poly.pdbx_seq_one_letter_code
_entity_poly.pdbx_strand_id
1 'polypeptide(L)'
;MPQPPTTFSDEIGIALGNLADAATAPFTPTLRLGVTGLSRAGKTVFITALVHNLLTGGRIPGFSALTEGRFIGARLAESPDPGVPRFAYEQHLAALTGKVPHWPDSTRRISELRIALKFQSQRWPTGMLGPTVLNLDIVDYPGEWLLDLPLLSLSYAEWSAQALERAGKPHSRHDAERFYAALAETDALAEASDAEAERLAVAFTGYLRASREDGRALSALPPGRFLLPGDLEGSPALTFAPLPPPGGPVRSTSLYATLERRYEAYKAIVVRPFFRDHFARLDRQIVLVDTLRALNAGPSAVADLEAALGDILRAFRQGDNNPLTRLIARRIDRIVFAATKADHIHSASHDRLEAVMNRLVASAARRARFAGAETRSVALAAIRATRESHVDGHEVIVGTPEAGETLDGVRYDGNTEIALFPGDLPEHPDSVLEDGKRVELKFLRFRPPARLERNAEGNAVLPHIRFDRALEFLLGDKLR
;
A
#
# COMPACT_ATOMS: atom_id res chain seq x y z
N MET A 1 -35.64 33.93 15.93
CA MET A 1 -34.43 33.49 16.67
C MET A 1 -34.35 31.98 16.56
N PRO A 2 -33.32 31.41 15.92
CA PRO A 2 -33.14 29.97 15.89
C PRO A 2 -32.58 29.52 17.24
N GLN A 3 -33.24 28.54 17.86
CA GLN A 3 -32.77 27.83 19.05
C GLN A 3 -31.52 27.02 18.68
N PRO A 4 -30.44 27.03 19.48
CA PRO A 4 -29.29 26.17 19.23
C PRO A 4 -29.67 24.71 19.49
N PRO A 5 -29.24 23.74 18.66
CA PRO A 5 -29.41 22.34 18.96
C PRO A 5 -28.37 21.94 20.00
N THR A 6 -28.81 21.20 21.01
CA THR A 6 -28.04 20.55 22.09
C THR A 6 -27.57 21.45 23.24
N THR A 7 -28.05 21.12 24.43
CA THR A 7 -27.68 21.75 25.70
C THR A 7 -26.52 20.97 26.28
N PHE A 8 -25.55 21.64 26.90
CA PHE A 8 -24.34 21.07 27.53
C PHE A 8 -24.61 19.88 28.48
N SER A 9 -25.84 19.75 28.98
CA SER A 9 -26.32 18.63 29.78
C SER A 9 -26.48 17.31 29.00
N ASP A 10 -26.77 17.36 27.70
CA ASP A 10 -26.95 16.16 26.87
C ASP A 10 -25.59 15.52 26.50
N GLU A 11 -24.55 16.33 26.27
CA GLU A 11 -23.17 15.84 26.06
C GLU A 11 -22.61 15.14 27.30
N ILE A 12 -22.94 15.63 28.50
CA ILE A 12 -22.50 15.00 29.76
C ILE A 12 -23.28 13.71 30.02
N GLY A 13 -24.58 13.66 29.69
CA GLY A 13 -25.39 12.45 29.81
C GLY A 13 -24.94 11.32 28.87
N ILE A 14 -24.56 11.66 27.63
CA ILE A 14 -24.05 10.71 26.64
C ILE A 14 -22.61 10.27 26.98
N ALA A 15 -21.76 11.18 27.48
CA ALA A 15 -20.42 10.85 27.92
C ALA A 15 -20.41 9.94 29.18
N LEU A 16 -21.34 10.14 30.12
CA LEU A 16 -21.48 9.30 31.31
C LEU A 16 -22.11 7.93 31.00
N GLY A 17 -23.05 7.85 30.04
CA GLY A 17 -23.61 6.59 29.57
C GLY A 17 -22.55 5.69 28.90
N ASN A 18 -21.68 6.28 28.06
CA ASN A 18 -20.60 5.55 27.41
C ASN A 18 -19.46 5.16 28.38
N LEU A 19 -19.24 5.93 29.45
CA LEU A 19 -18.28 5.58 30.51
C LEU A 19 -18.76 4.41 31.38
N ALA A 20 -20.07 4.25 31.58
CA ALA A 20 -20.63 3.14 32.35
C ALA A 20 -20.49 1.80 31.63
N ASP A 21 -20.63 1.77 30.30
CA ASP A 21 -20.36 0.58 29.49
C ASP A 21 -18.84 0.30 29.31
N ALA A 22 -18.01 1.35 29.31
CA ALA A 22 -16.55 1.21 29.24
C ALA A 22 -15.89 0.74 30.56
N ALA A 23 -16.58 0.83 31.70
CA ALA A 23 -16.03 0.49 33.00
C ALA A 23 -16.06 -1.02 33.35
N THR A 24 -16.75 -1.85 32.55
CA THR A 24 -16.89 -3.30 32.81
C THR A 24 -16.28 -4.21 31.75
N ALA A 25 -15.79 -3.67 30.62
CA ALA A 25 -15.02 -4.43 29.65
C ALA A 25 -13.52 -4.39 30.04
N PRO A 26 -12.85 -5.53 30.28
CA PRO A 26 -11.39 -5.53 30.40
C PRO A 26 -10.80 -4.90 29.13
N PHE A 27 -9.92 -3.91 29.31
CA PHE A 27 -9.20 -3.20 28.24
C PHE A 27 -8.63 -4.24 27.26
N THR A 28 -9.33 -4.46 26.14
CA THR A 28 -8.92 -5.46 25.16
C THR A 28 -7.76 -4.86 24.37
N PRO A 29 -6.56 -5.46 24.41
CA PRO A 29 -5.40 -4.92 23.69
C PRO A 29 -5.73 -4.81 22.21
N THR A 30 -5.20 -3.78 21.57
CA THR A 30 -5.40 -3.52 20.14
C THR A 30 -4.05 -3.44 19.44
N LEU A 31 -3.95 -4.09 18.29
CA LEU A 31 -2.80 -4.05 17.39
C LEU A 31 -3.26 -3.44 16.06
N ARG A 32 -2.65 -2.35 15.61
CA ARG A 32 -2.96 -1.71 14.33
C ARG A 32 -1.94 -2.11 13.26
N LEU A 33 -2.40 -2.84 12.26
CA LEU A 33 -1.64 -3.25 11.09
C LEU A 33 -1.96 -2.35 9.90
N GLY A 34 -0.97 -1.58 9.46
CA GLY A 34 -1.04 -0.85 8.21
C GLY A 34 -0.74 -1.78 7.04
N VAL A 35 -1.63 -1.78 6.04
CA VAL A 35 -1.43 -2.47 4.77
C VAL A 35 -1.34 -1.43 3.68
N THR A 36 -0.19 -1.39 3.04
CA THR A 36 0.07 -0.46 1.94
C THR A 36 0.82 -1.13 0.81
N GLY A 37 0.99 -0.43 -0.30
CA GLY A 37 1.58 -0.95 -1.51
C GLY A 37 1.21 -0.09 -2.70
N LEU A 38 2.14 -0.03 -3.66
CA LEU A 38 1.96 0.67 -4.92
C LEU A 38 0.77 0.08 -5.70
N SER A 39 0.24 0.85 -6.66
CA SER A 39 -0.88 0.40 -7.49
C SER A 39 -0.69 -1.01 -8.05
N ARG A 40 -1.75 -1.83 -7.93
CA ARG A 40 -1.81 -3.26 -8.33
C ARG A 40 -0.86 -4.22 -7.59
N ALA A 41 -0.30 -3.82 -6.45
CA ALA A 41 0.49 -4.72 -5.61
C ALA A 41 -0.31 -5.84 -4.91
N GLY A 42 -1.64 -5.79 -4.92
CA GLY A 42 -2.51 -6.84 -4.36
C GLY A 42 -2.98 -6.61 -2.92
N LYS A 43 -3.09 -5.35 -2.47
CA LYS A 43 -3.59 -4.99 -1.12
C LYS A 43 -4.94 -5.61 -0.78
N THR A 44 -5.95 -5.39 -1.63
CA THR A 44 -7.30 -5.93 -1.42
C THR A 44 -7.26 -7.45 -1.26
N VAL A 45 -6.53 -8.15 -2.14
CA VAL A 45 -6.37 -9.61 -2.11
C VAL A 45 -5.68 -10.08 -0.83
N PHE A 46 -4.62 -9.40 -0.40
CA PHE A 46 -3.90 -9.71 0.84
C PHE A 46 -4.81 -9.57 2.07
N ILE A 47 -5.55 -8.47 2.18
CA ILE A 47 -6.44 -8.22 3.32
C ILE A 47 -7.59 -9.24 3.31
N THR A 48 -8.21 -9.49 2.17
CA THR A 48 -9.27 -10.51 2.07
C THR A 48 -8.75 -11.88 2.48
N ALA A 49 -7.56 -12.29 2.04
CA ALA A 49 -6.95 -13.55 2.45
C ALA A 49 -6.65 -13.59 3.96
N LEU A 50 -6.13 -12.51 4.53
CA LEU A 50 -5.86 -12.38 5.97
C LEU A 50 -7.12 -12.53 6.80
N VAL A 51 -8.13 -11.72 6.50
CA VAL A 51 -9.41 -11.74 7.21
C VAL A 51 -10.05 -13.12 7.08
N HIS A 52 -10.10 -13.67 5.86
CA HIS A 52 -10.73 -14.95 5.61
C HIS A 52 -10.07 -16.08 6.38
N ASN A 53 -8.74 -16.23 6.28
CA ASN A 53 -8.02 -17.31 6.94
C ASN A 53 -8.11 -17.23 8.48
N LEU A 54 -8.15 -16.02 9.06
CA LEU A 54 -8.33 -15.87 10.50
C LEU A 54 -9.76 -16.23 10.94
N LEU A 55 -10.78 -15.85 10.18
CA LEU A 55 -12.18 -16.14 10.50
C LEU A 55 -12.55 -17.62 10.35
N THR A 56 -11.95 -18.32 9.37
CA THR A 56 -12.31 -19.71 9.04
C THR A 56 -11.34 -20.75 9.59
N GLY A 57 -10.30 -20.34 10.32
CA GLY A 57 -9.25 -21.25 10.79
C GLY A 57 -8.50 -21.89 9.62
N GLY A 58 -8.16 -21.09 8.60
CA GLY A 58 -7.51 -21.56 7.38
C GLY A 58 -6.22 -22.33 7.64
N ARG A 59 -5.80 -23.14 6.65
CA ARG A 59 -4.56 -23.93 6.74
C ARG A 59 -3.33 -23.03 6.61
N ILE A 60 -2.85 -22.47 7.72
CA ILE A 60 -1.68 -21.56 7.78
C ILE A 60 -0.55 -22.21 8.61
N PRO A 61 0.21 -23.16 8.06
CA PRO A 61 1.15 -24.00 8.83
C PRO A 61 2.36 -23.21 9.39
N GLY A 62 2.73 -22.09 8.80
CA GLY A 62 3.79 -21.22 9.33
C GLY A 62 3.36 -20.28 10.46
N PHE A 63 2.10 -20.31 10.91
CA PHE A 63 1.59 -19.42 11.96
C PHE A 63 1.40 -20.16 13.28
N SER A 64 2.27 -19.88 14.25
CA SER A 64 2.46 -20.71 15.45
C SER A 64 1.20 -20.81 16.31
N ALA A 65 0.43 -19.73 16.42
CA ALA A 65 -0.81 -19.70 17.20
C ALA A 65 -1.85 -20.72 16.70
N LEU A 66 -1.94 -20.95 15.39
CA LEU A 66 -2.83 -21.97 14.81
C LEU A 66 -2.25 -23.38 14.97
N THR A 67 -0.96 -23.58 14.65
CA THR A 67 -0.35 -24.92 14.67
C THR A 67 -0.18 -25.50 16.07
N GLU A 68 0.00 -24.65 17.08
CA GLU A 68 0.09 -25.05 18.49
C GLU A 68 -1.29 -25.28 19.12
N GLY A 69 -2.39 -25.13 18.37
CA GLY A 69 -3.75 -25.32 18.86
C GLY A 69 -4.23 -24.27 19.86
N ARG A 70 -3.54 -23.11 19.93
CA ARG A 70 -3.84 -22.04 20.90
C ARG A 70 -4.85 -21.03 20.36
N PHE A 71 -4.95 -20.89 19.05
CA PHE A 71 -5.94 -20.03 18.43
C PHE A 71 -7.32 -20.66 18.53
N ILE A 72 -8.24 -19.97 19.20
CA ILE A 72 -9.60 -20.47 19.47
C ILE A 72 -10.56 -20.03 18.36
N GLY A 73 -10.38 -18.81 17.84
CA GLY A 73 -11.17 -18.32 16.73
C GLY A 73 -11.08 -16.81 16.56
N ALA A 74 -11.67 -16.31 15.48
CA ALA A 74 -11.80 -14.88 15.23
C ALA A 74 -13.24 -14.52 14.84
N ARG A 75 -13.61 -13.26 15.12
CA ARG A 75 -14.86 -12.67 14.63
C ARG A 75 -14.64 -11.25 14.17
N LEU A 76 -15.45 -10.81 13.21
CA LEU A 76 -15.55 -9.39 12.90
C LEU A 76 -16.07 -8.64 14.13
N ALA A 77 -15.51 -7.47 14.36
CA ALA A 77 -15.95 -6.55 15.39
C ALA A 77 -16.26 -5.18 14.77
N GLU A 78 -16.90 -4.33 15.55
CA GLU A 78 -17.27 -2.98 15.12
C GLU A 78 -16.01 -2.17 14.76
N SER A 79 -16.13 -1.35 13.71
CA SER A 79 -15.05 -0.49 13.24
C SER A 79 -14.67 0.52 14.33
N PRO A 80 -13.37 0.79 14.56
CA PRO A 80 -12.95 1.74 15.58
C PRO A 80 -13.29 3.19 15.28
N ASP A 81 -13.39 3.54 13.99
CA ASP A 81 -13.56 4.92 13.54
C ASP A 81 -14.79 5.01 12.62
N PRO A 82 -15.86 5.71 13.02
CA PRO A 82 -17.05 5.88 12.18
C PRO A 82 -16.82 6.85 11.01
N GLY A 83 -15.76 7.66 11.03
CA GLY A 83 -15.38 8.56 9.94
C GLY A 83 -14.65 7.86 8.80
N VAL A 84 -14.21 6.62 8.99
CA VAL A 84 -13.45 5.85 7.99
C VAL A 84 -14.33 4.73 7.42
N PRO A 85 -14.42 4.60 6.08
CA PRO A 85 -15.15 3.51 5.47
C PRO A 85 -14.64 2.13 5.90
N ARG A 86 -15.56 1.21 6.19
CA ARG A 86 -15.20 -0.19 6.48
C ARG A 86 -14.70 -0.90 5.23
N PHE A 87 -13.65 -1.71 5.35
CA PHE A 87 -13.18 -2.59 4.28
C PHE A 87 -14.28 -3.60 3.87
N ALA A 88 -14.58 -3.67 2.57
CA ALA A 88 -15.69 -4.47 2.02
C ALA A 88 -15.35 -5.96 1.87
N TYR A 89 -14.93 -6.59 2.97
CA TYR A 89 -14.46 -7.98 3.02
C TYR A 89 -15.41 -8.96 2.31
N GLU A 90 -16.71 -8.89 2.60
CA GLU A 90 -17.71 -9.82 2.06
C GLU A 90 -17.83 -9.70 0.54
N GLN A 91 -17.80 -8.47 0.01
CA GLN A 91 -17.87 -8.22 -1.43
C GLN A 91 -16.61 -8.74 -2.13
N HIS A 92 -15.44 -8.49 -1.56
CA HIS A 92 -14.17 -8.96 -2.12
C HIS A 92 -14.04 -10.49 -2.06
N LEU A 93 -14.54 -11.13 -1.00
CA LEU A 93 -14.60 -12.58 -0.94
C LEU A 93 -15.57 -13.15 -1.99
N ALA A 94 -16.76 -12.54 -2.15
CA ALA A 94 -17.74 -12.97 -3.15
C ALA A 94 -17.21 -12.86 -4.59
N ALA A 95 -16.38 -11.86 -4.89
CA ALA A 95 -15.71 -11.75 -6.20
C ALA A 95 -14.79 -12.95 -6.48
N LEU A 96 -14.11 -13.47 -5.45
CA LEU A 96 -13.20 -14.61 -5.55
C LEU A 96 -13.91 -15.97 -5.54
N THR A 97 -14.99 -16.11 -4.77
CA THR A 97 -15.71 -17.38 -4.57
C THR A 97 -17.00 -17.50 -5.37
N GLY A 98 -17.34 -16.48 -6.16
CA GLY A 98 -18.55 -16.44 -6.97
C GLY A 98 -18.54 -17.44 -8.13
N LYS A 99 -19.66 -17.52 -8.87
CA LYS A 99 -19.79 -18.41 -10.04
C LYS A 99 -18.74 -18.15 -11.11
N VAL A 100 -18.35 -16.87 -11.27
CA VAL A 100 -17.28 -16.43 -12.17
C VAL A 100 -16.25 -15.68 -11.33
N PRO A 101 -15.22 -16.38 -10.83
CA PRO A 101 -14.16 -15.76 -10.05
C PRO A 101 -13.44 -14.66 -10.83
N HIS A 102 -13.27 -13.51 -10.18
CA HIS A 102 -12.48 -12.38 -10.67
C HIS A 102 -11.75 -11.70 -9.51
N TRP A 103 -10.64 -11.01 -9.83
CA TRP A 103 -9.90 -10.27 -8.82
C TRP A 103 -10.74 -9.07 -8.35
N PRO A 104 -10.82 -8.81 -7.02
CA PRO A 104 -11.50 -7.64 -6.51
C PRO A 104 -10.86 -6.34 -6.97
N ASP A 105 -11.67 -5.28 -7.08
CA ASP A 105 -11.19 -3.95 -7.45
C ASP A 105 -10.16 -3.40 -6.46
N SER A 106 -9.22 -2.60 -6.99
CA SER A 106 -8.22 -1.91 -6.17
C SER A 106 -8.86 -0.79 -5.35
N THR A 107 -8.47 -0.69 -4.07
CA THR A 107 -8.92 0.37 -3.18
C THR A 107 -8.40 1.74 -3.61
N ARG A 108 -9.30 2.73 -3.64
CA ARG A 108 -9.02 4.13 -4.06
C ARG A 108 -9.03 5.13 -2.89
N ARG A 109 -9.46 4.68 -1.72
CA ARG A 109 -9.57 5.44 -0.48
C ARG A 109 -9.08 4.62 0.69
N ILE A 110 -8.83 5.27 1.82
CA ILE A 110 -8.55 4.58 3.07
C ILE A 110 -9.75 3.76 3.52
N SER A 111 -9.50 2.57 4.09
CA SER A 111 -10.53 1.78 4.73
C SER A 111 -9.98 0.98 5.91
N GLU A 112 -10.84 0.68 6.88
CA GLU A 112 -10.45 -0.01 8.11
C GLU A 112 -11.35 -1.21 8.40
N LEU A 113 -10.83 -2.20 9.12
CA LEU A 113 -11.58 -3.36 9.61
C LEU A 113 -11.00 -3.84 10.93
N ARG A 114 -11.86 -4.19 11.89
CA ARG A 114 -11.46 -4.82 13.14
C ARG A 114 -11.84 -6.29 13.18
N ILE A 115 -10.88 -7.11 13.62
CA ILE A 115 -11.08 -8.51 13.95
C ILE A 115 -10.74 -8.73 15.42
N ALA A 116 -11.64 -9.35 16.17
CA ALA A 116 -11.34 -9.82 17.53
C ALA A 116 -10.79 -11.25 17.45
N LEU A 117 -9.53 -11.44 17.87
CA LEU A 117 -8.81 -12.71 17.86
C LEU A 117 -8.83 -13.31 19.28
N LYS A 118 -9.46 -14.48 19.45
CA LYS A 118 -9.49 -15.20 20.72
C LYS A 118 -8.45 -16.32 20.70
N PHE A 119 -7.57 -16.34 21.69
CA PHE A 119 -6.48 -17.31 21.78
C PHE A 119 -6.09 -17.61 23.22
N GLN A 120 -5.34 -18.70 23.42
CA GLN A 120 -4.74 -19.06 24.69
C GLN A 120 -3.31 -18.51 24.77
N SER A 121 -3.08 -17.55 25.69
CA SER A 121 -1.74 -16.98 25.90
C SER A 121 -0.84 -17.93 26.69
N GLN A 122 0.43 -18.00 26.31
CA GLN A 122 1.53 -18.68 26.99
C GLN A 122 2.15 -17.80 28.07
N ARG A 123 1.85 -16.49 28.10
CA ARG A 123 2.45 -15.58 29.09
C ARG A 123 1.86 -15.84 30.46
N TRP A 124 2.72 -16.19 31.41
CA TRP A 124 2.34 -16.30 32.81
C TRP A 124 2.23 -14.89 33.44
N PRO A 125 1.19 -14.56 34.23
CA PRO A 125 0.06 -15.39 34.66
C PRO A 125 -1.20 -15.33 33.75
N THR A 126 -1.23 -14.48 32.72
CA THR A 126 -2.37 -14.29 31.81
C THR A 126 -2.93 -15.60 31.23
N GLY A 127 -2.07 -16.56 30.87
CA GLY A 127 -2.51 -17.89 30.40
C GLY A 127 -3.27 -18.72 31.43
N MET A 128 -3.07 -18.48 32.74
CA MET A 128 -3.80 -19.18 33.82
C MET A 128 -5.20 -18.60 34.06
N LEU A 129 -5.46 -17.38 33.59
CA LEU A 129 -6.76 -16.69 33.76
C LEU A 129 -7.75 -17.03 32.63
N GLY A 130 -7.34 -17.86 31.66
CA GLY A 130 -8.18 -18.34 30.55
C GLY A 130 -7.90 -17.63 29.22
N PRO A 131 -8.81 -17.81 28.23
CA PRO A 131 -8.66 -17.25 26.90
C PRO A 131 -8.54 -15.73 26.89
N THR A 132 -7.61 -15.21 26.09
CA THR A 132 -7.39 -13.77 25.89
C THR A 132 -7.97 -13.34 24.54
N VAL A 133 -8.37 -12.06 24.43
CA VAL A 133 -8.80 -11.45 23.17
C VAL A 133 -7.83 -10.35 22.77
N LEU A 134 -7.45 -10.31 21.50
CA LEU A 134 -6.67 -9.23 20.86
C LEU A 134 -7.50 -8.64 19.73
N ASN A 135 -7.71 -7.33 19.73
CA ASN A 135 -8.26 -6.63 18.57
C ASN A 135 -7.15 -6.39 17.54
N LEU A 136 -7.36 -6.83 16.32
CA LEU A 136 -6.53 -6.52 15.16
C LEU A 136 -7.26 -5.52 14.27
N ASP A 137 -6.75 -4.29 14.24
CA ASP A 137 -7.23 -3.25 13.34
C ASP A 137 -6.38 -3.27 12.07
N ILE A 138 -7.01 -3.53 10.93
CA ILE A 138 -6.35 -3.53 9.62
C ILE A 138 -6.70 -2.22 8.92
N VAL A 139 -5.68 -1.43 8.60
CA VAL A 139 -5.84 -0.14 7.91
C VAL A 139 -5.29 -0.27 6.50
N ASP A 140 -6.18 -0.28 5.50
CA ASP A 140 -5.82 -0.24 4.07
C ASP A 140 -5.73 1.20 3.58
N TYR A 141 -4.60 1.57 3.02
CA TYR A 141 -4.44 2.88 2.40
C TYR A 141 -3.50 2.84 1.18
N PRO A 142 -3.70 3.72 0.19
CA PRO A 142 -2.83 3.79 -0.99
C PRO A 142 -1.37 4.08 -0.63
N GLY A 143 -0.41 3.35 -1.23
CA GLY A 143 1.03 3.59 -0.98
C GLY A 143 1.49 4.95 -1.50
N GLU A 144 0.83 5.45 -2.53
CA GLU A 144 1.05 6.77 -3.12
C GLU A 144 0.87 7.89 -2.09
N TRP A 145 0.07 7.66 -1.04
CA TRP A 145 -0.16 8.64 0.00
C TRP A 145 1.03 8.79 0.96
N LEU A 146 1.91 7.78 1.06
CA LEU A 146 3.14 7.86 1.84
C LEU A 146 4.19 8.76 1.15
N LEU A 147 4.10 8.90 -0.17
CA LEU A 147 5.00 9.74 -0.95
C LEU A 147 4.79 11.24 -0.69
N ASP A 148 3.67 11.61 -0.08
CA ASP A 148 3.39 12.98 0.31
C ASP A 148 3.97 13.35 1.68
N LEU A 149 4.37 12.38 2.49
CA LEU A 149 4.91 12.64 3.83
C LEU A 149 6.18 13.51 3.80
N PRO A 150 7.12 13.33 2.84
CA PRO A 150 8.22 14.27 2.63
C PRO A 150 7.78 15.73 2.38
N LEU A 151 6.60 15.99 1.82
CA LEU A 151 6.10 17.36 1.57
C LEU A 151 5.93 18.15 2.87
N LEU A 152 5.68 17.47 4.00
CA LEU A 152 5.60 18.11 5.32
C LEU A 152 6.89 18.87 5.69
N SER A 153 8.03 18.43 5.15
CA SER A 153 9.34 19.04 5.38
C SER A 153 9.84 19.94 4.25
N LEU A 154 9.12 20.03 3.12
CA LEU A 154 9.51 20.84 1.98
C LEU A 154 8.67 22.10 1.89
N SER A 155 9.32 23.24 1.65
CA SER A 155 8.67 24.45 1.15
C SER A 155 8.18 24.24 -0.28
N TYR A 156 7.25 25.10 -0.72
CA TYR A 156 6.75 25.06 -2.09
C TYR A 156 7.87 25.26 -3.13
N ALA A 157 8.84 26.13 -2.84
CA ALA A 157 9.99 26.36 -3.72
C ALA A 157 10.87 25.11 -3.87
N GLU A 158 11.21 24.45 -2.76
CA GLU A 158 12.03 23.23 -2.77
C GLU A 158 11.32 22.08 -3.47
N TRP A 159 10.02 21.87 -3.18
CA TRP A 159 9.21 20.86 -3.85
C TRP A 159 9.11 21.16 -5.35
N SER A 160 8.85 22.41 -5.73
CA SER A 160 8.72 22.79 -7.14
C SER A 160 10.00 22.56 -7.92
N ALA A 161 11.16 22.93 -7.36
CA ALA A 161 12.46 22.66 -7.98
C ALA A 161 12.68 21.15 -8.20
N GLN A 162 12.40 20.32 -7.20
CA GLN A 162 12.53 18.87 -7.31
C GLN A 162 11.55 18.27 -8.33
N ALA A 163 10.30 18.75 -8.37
CA ALA A 163 9.30 18.26 -9.30
C ALA A 163 9.65 18.60 -10.76
N LEU A 164 10.15 19.82 -11.00
CA LEU A 164 10.60 20.28 -12.31
C LEU A 164 11.87 19.56 -12.78
N GLU A 165 12.83 19.31 -11.89
CA GLU A 165 14.02 18.51 -12.19
C GLU A 165 13.64 17.09 -12.61
N ARG A 166 12.70 16.45 -11.89
CA ARG A 166 12.20 15.11 -12.24
C ARG A 166 11.49 15.08 -13.59
N ALA A 167 10.62 16.05 -13.86
CA ALA A 167 9.96 16.17 -15.16
C ALA A 167 10.94 16.37 -16.32
N GLY A 168 12.13 16.92 -16.05
CA GLY A 168 13.18 17.19 -17.04
C GLY A 168 14.02 15.96 -17.40
N LYS A 169 13.86 14.83 -16.70
CA LYS A 169 14.64 13.62 -16.97
C LYS A 169 14.30 13.03 -18.35
N PRO A 170 15.28 12.39 -19.04
CA PRO A 170 15.09 11.85 -20.38
C PRO A 170 13.87 10.91 -20.52
N HIS A 171 13.61 10.09 -19.51
CA HIS A 171 12.50 9.12 -19.53
C HIS A 171 11.11 9.77 -19.30
N SER A 172 11.04 10.96 -18.69
CA SER A 172 9.79 11.68 -18.39
C SER A 172 9.45 12.77 -19.39
N ARG A 173 10.41 13.11 -20.27
CA ARG A 173 10.29 14.26 -21.17
C ARG A 173 9.05 14.17 -22.07
N HIS A 174 8.73 12.99 -22.59
CA HIS A 174 7.57 12.77 -23.44
C HIS A 174 6.25 12.99 -22.68
N ASP A 175 6.12 12.39 -21.49
CA ASP A 175 4.93 12.50 -20.65
C ASP A 175 4.71 13.94 -20.14
N ALA A 176 5.80 14.69 -19.95
CA ALA A 176 5.78 16.05 -19.43
C ALA A 176 5.56 17.13 -20.51
N GLU A 177 5.49 16.79 -21.81
CA GLU A 177 5.41 17.76 -22.91
C GLU A 177 4.27 18.77 -22.73
N ARG A 178 3.06 18.28 -22.44
CA ARG A 178 1.87 19.13 -22.23
C ARG A 178 2.02 20.03 -21.00
N PHE A 179 2.65 19.53 -19.94
CA PHE A 179 2.90 20.29 -18.73
C PHE A 179 3.93 21.40 -19.00
N TYR A 180 5.01 21.12 -19.72
CA TYR A 180 6.00 22.13 -20.09
C TYR A 180 5.44 23.20 -21.03
N ALA A 181 4.58 22.82 -21.98
CA ALA A 181 3.90 23.78 -22.84
C ALA A 181 3.04 24.76 -22.02
N ALA A 182 2.23 24.23 -21.09
CA ALA A 182 1.43 25.08 -20.20
C ALA A 182 2.32 25.98 -19.32
N LEU A 183 3.41 25.43 -18.75
CA LEU A 183 4.34 26.17 -17.91
C LEU A 183 5.05 27.32 -18.66
N ALA A 184 5.39 27.12 -19.93
CA ALA A 184 6.06 28.13 -20.75
C ALA A 184 5.17 29.34 -21.07
N GLU A 185 3.85 29.16 -21.08
CA GLU A 185 2.87 30.21 -21.30
C GLU A 185 2.47 30.97 -20.03
N THR A 186 2.93 30.50 -18.86
CA THR A 186 2.56 31.06 -17.57
C THR A 186 3.54 32.14 -17.09
N ASP A 187 3.02 33.32 -16.75
CA ASP A 187 3.74 34.29 -15.92
C ASP A 187 3.43 34.06 -14.43
N ALA A 188 4.39 33.52 -13.70
CA ALA A 188 4.26 33.22 -12.26
C ALA A 188 4.05 34.48 -11.39
N LEU A 189 4.42 35.67 -11.88
CA LEU A 189 4.31 36.96 -11.17
C LEU A 189 3.07 37.77 -11.57
N ALA A 190 2.31 37.30 -12.56
CA ALA A 190 1.02 37.87 -12.92
C ALA A 190 -0.02 37.68 -11.80
N GLU A 191 -1.09 38.47 -11.85
CA GLU A 191 -2.22 38.33 -10.92
C GLU A 191 -2.85 36.94 -11.05
N ALA A 192 -3.10 36.29 -9.92
CA ALA A 192 -3.61 34.93 -9.90
C ALA A 192 -5.02 34.86 -10.49
N SER A 193 -5.24 33.89 -11.39
CA SER A 193 -6.57 33.48 -11.82
C SER A 193 -6.81 32.01 -11.51
N ASP A 194 -8.03 31.67 -11.12
CA ASP A 194 -8.40 30.28 -10.84
C ASP A 194 -8.29 29.40 -12.09
N ALA A 195 -8.66 29.95 -13.25
CA ALA A 195 -8.54 29.27 -14.54
C ALA A 195 -7.09 28.90 -14.87
N GLU A 196 -6.13 29.80 -14.61
CA GLU A 196 -4.72 29.54 -14.88
C GLU A 196 -4.14 28.50 -13.92
N ALA A 197 -4.49 28.60 -12.64
CA ALA A 197 -4.07 27.62 -11.64
C ALA A 197 -4.66 26.22 -11.93
N GLU A 198 -5.92 26.14 -12.35
CA GLU A 198 -6.57 24.88 -12.76
C GLU A 198 -5.95 24.31 -14.02
N ARG A 199 -5.70 25.13 -15.05
CA ARG A 199 -5.02 24.73 -16.29
C ARG A 199 -3.67 24.06 -16.00
N LEU A 200 -2.86 24.68 -15.15
CA LEU A 200 -1.57 24.14 -14.73
C LEU A 200 -1.72 22.85 -13.92
N ALA A 201 -2.64 22.82 -12.96
CA ALA A 201 -2.89 21.64 -12.14
C ALA A 201 -3.37 20.45 -12.97
N VAL A 202 -4.24 20.67 -13.96
CA VAL A 202 -4.70 19.64 -14.90
C VAL A 202 -3.54 19.14 -15.77
N ALA A 203 -2.72 20.05 -16.32
CA ALA A 203 -1.57 19.67 -17.13
C ALA A 203 -0.54 18.86 -16.32
N PHE A 204 -0.23 19.30 -15.10
CA PHE A 204 0.65 18.58 -14.19
C PHE A 204 0.08 17.22 -13.78
N THR A 205 -1.20 17.14 -13.41
CA THR A 205 -1.89 15.88 -13.10
C THR A 205 -1.87 14.93 -14.30
N GLY A 206 -2.05 15.45 -15.51
CA GLY A 206 -1.94 14.69 -16.75
C GLY A 206 -0.57 14.05 -16.92
N TYR A 207 0.51 14.80 -16.69
CA TYR A 207 1.87 14.29 -16.67
C TYR A 207 2.06 13.17 -15.63
N LEU A 208 1.58 13.37 -14.40
CA LEU A 208 1.68 12.35 -13.35
C LEU A 208 0.95 11.06 -13.75
N ARG A 209 -0.23 11.17 -14.38
CA ARG A 209 -1.02 10.02 -14.85
C ARG A 209 -0.34 9.28 -15.99
N ALA A 210 0.16 10.02 -16.99
CA ALA A 210 0.90 9.45 -18.12
C ALA A 210 2.13 8.67 -17.64
N SER A 211 2.93 9.29 -16.75
CA SER A 211 4.10 8.63 -16.14
C SER A 211 3.72 7.32 -15.44
N ARG A 212 2.56 7.27 -14.77
CA ARG A 212 2.06 6.06 -14.09
C ARG A 212 1.60 4.97 -15.06
N GLU A 213 0.98 5.35 -16.17
CA GLU A 213 0.37 4.42 -17.12
C GLU A 213 1.39 3.77 -18.06
N ASP A 214 2.44 4.49 -18.42
CA ASP A 214 3.46 4.04 -19.37
C ASP A 214 4.33 2.88 -18.85
N GLY A 215 4.16 2.47 -17.58
CA GLY A 215 4.81 1.31 -16.97
C GLY A 215 6.34 1.45 -16.79
N ARG A 216 6.94 2.49 -17.36
CA ARG A 216 8.36 2.84 -17.27
C ARG A 216 8.68 3.61 -15.99
N ALA A 217 7.76 4.45 -15.51
CA ALA A 217 7.87 5.15 -14.23
C ALA A 217 6.96 4.50 -13.18
N LEU A 218 7.47 3.46 -12.52
CA LEU A 218 6.81 2.82 -11.39
C LEU A 218 6.86 3.67 -10.11
N SER A 219 7.67 4.72 -10.10
CA SER A 219 7.75 5.67 -9.00
C SER A 219 6.60 6.67 -9.09
N ALA A 220 5.60 6.51 -8.23
CA ALA A 220 4.60 7.55 -8.05
C ALA A 220 5.29 8.87 -7.67
N LEU A 221 4.84 9.94 -8.31
CA LEU A 221 5.37 11.28 -8.14
C LEU A 221 4.46 12.01 -7.15
N PRO A 222 5.00 12.65 -6.10
CA PRO A 222 4.18 13.50 -5.25
C PRO A 222 3.69 14.73 -6.04
N PRO A 223 2.44 15.17 -5.85
CA PRO A 223 1.53 14.76 -4.79
C PRO A 223 0.69 13.51 -5.14
N GLY A 224 0.71 12.48 -4.28
CA GLY A 224 0.03 11.22 -4.50
C GLY A 224 -1.49 11.32 -4.63
N ARG A 225 -2.14 12.29 -3.95
CA ARG A 225 -3.59 12.50 -4.08
C ARG A 225 -4.01 13.09 -5.42
N PHE A 226 -3.10 13.59 -6.26
CA PHE A 226 -3.44 13.97 -7.63
C PHE A 226 -3.77 12.75 -8.50
N LEU A 227 -3.14 11.61 -8.18
CA LEU A 227 -3.36 10.33 -8.85
C LEU A 227 -4.52 9.52 -8.25
N LEU A 228 -4.74 9.67 -6.95
CA LEU A 228 -5.76 9.00 -6.16
C LEU A 228 -6.41 10.00 -5.19
N PRO A 229 -7.33 10.85 -5.68
CA PRO A 229 -7.90 11.94 -4.89
C PRO A 229 -8.83 11.46 -3.77
N GLY A 230 -9.39 10.26 -3.89
CA GLY A 230 -10.37 9.74 -2.92
C GLY A 230 -11.54 10.73 -2.78
N ASP A 231 -11.84 11.12 -1.55
CA ASP A 231 -12.95 12.04 -1.25
C ASP A 231 -12.63 13.52 -1.57
N LEU A 232 -11.41 13.83 -2.04
CA LEU A 232 -10.98 15.19 -2.40
C LEU A 232 -11.11 15.50 -3.89
N GLU A 233 -11.74 14.63 -4.67
CA GLU A 233 -11.95 14.85 -6.10
C GLU A 233 -12.72 16.15 -6.34
N GLY A 234 -12.17 17.04 -7.18
CA GLY A 234 -12.72 18.38 -7.43
C GLY A 234 -12.43 19.42 -6.33
N SER A 235 -11.66 19.10 -5.30
CA SER A 235 -11.30 20.05 -4.24
C SER A 235 -10.28 21.10 -4.73
N PRO A 236 -10.43 22.39 -4.34
CA PRO A 236 -9.40 23.41 -4.56
C PRO A 236 -8.05 23.10 -3.89
N ALA A 237 -8.01 22.17 -2.94
CA ALA A 237 -6.75 21.70 -2.36
C ALA A 237 -5.89 20.90 -3.36
N LEU A 238 -6.46 20.45 -4.48
CA LEU A 238 -5.76 19.71 -5.55
C LEU A 238 -5.52 20.55 -6.81
N THR A 239 -5.66 21.88 -6.74
CA THR A 239 -5.49 22.78 -7.90
C THR A 239 -4.21 23.60 -7.81
N PHE A 240 -3.07 22.91 -7.68
CA PHE A 240 -1.72 23.51 -7.74
C PHE A 240 -0.77 22.70 -8.63
N ALA A 241 0.31 23.33 -9.05
CA ALA A 241 1.36 22.74 -9.90
C ALA A 241 2.71 23.35 -9.51
N PRO A 242 3.85 22.70 -9.81
CA PRO A 242 5.15 23.26 -9.47
C PRO A 242 5.49 24.43 -10.40
N LEU A 243 5.98 25.52 -9.81
CA LEU A 243 6.48 26.69 -10.56
C LEU A 243 7.95 26.95 -10.23
N PRO A 244 8.76 27.41 -11.20
CA PRO A 244 10.14 27.81 -10.92
C PRO A 244 10.15 28.96 -9.89
N PRO A 245 11.11 28.97 -8.96
CA PRO A 245 11.22 30.06 -7.99
C PRO A 245 11.47 31.38 -8.75
N PRO A 246 10.70 32.43 -8.47
CA PRO A 246 10.84 33.70 -9.16
C PRO A 246 12.16 34.39 -8.76
N GLY A 247 12.83 35.02 -9.72
CA GLY A 247 14.08 35.76 -9.50
C GLY A 247 13.91 37.15 -8.87
N GLY A 248 12.70 37.53 -8.46
CA GLY A 248 12.35 38.86 -7.97
C GLY A 248 11.26 38.83 -6.89
N PRO A 249 10.87 40.00 -6.35
CA PRO A 249 9.88 40.08 -5.27
C PRO A 249 8.51 39.55 -5.70
N VAL A 250 7.91 38.71 -4.86
CA VAL A 250 6.63 38.05 -5.11
C VAL A 250 5.49 38.84 -4.44
N ARG A 251 4.53 39.29 -5.25
CA ARG A 251 3.28 39.89 -4.71
C ARG A 251 2.38 38.81 -4.13
N SER A 252 1.68 39.09 -3.03
CA SER A 252 0.78 38.12 -2.39
C SER A 252 -0.39 37.68 -3.28
N THR A 253 -0.79 38.53 -4.24
CA THR A 253 -1.83 38.27 -5.25
C THR A 253 -1.31 37.54 -6.49
N SER A 254 0.00 37.26 -6.58
CA SER A 254 0.56 36.58 -7.74
C SER A 254 0.11 35.12 -7.82
N LEU A 255 0.19 34.55 -9.02
CA LEU A 255 -0.05 33.13 -9.25
C LEU A 255 0.87 32.26 -8.38
N TYR A 256 2.17 32.58 -8.31
CA TYR A 256 3.13 31.86 -7.46
C TYR A 256 2.69 31.80 -5.99
N ALA A 257 2.34 32.96 -5.40
CA ALA A 257 1.89 33.02 -4.01
C ALA A 257 0.57 32.26 -3.79
N THR A 258 -0.32 32.23 -4.80
CA THR A 258 -1.57 31.46 -4.74
C THR A 258 -1.32 29.96 -4.76
N LEU A 259 -0.46 29.47 -5.65
CA LEU A 259 -0.11 28.04 -5.71
C LEU A 259 0.65 27.59 -4.46
N GLU A 260 1.52 28.43 -3.91
CA GLU A 260 2.19 28.18 -2.63
C GLU A 260 1.18 28.02 -1.48
N ARG A 261 0.18 28.92 -1.39
CA ARG A 261 -0.89 28.78 -0.40
C ARG A 261 -1.69 27.49 -0.56
N ARG A 262 -2.00 27.09 -1.81
CA ARG A 262 -2.72 25.83 -2.08
C ARG A 262 -1.88 24.61 -1.69
N TYR A 263 -0.57 24.63 -1.96
CA TYR A 263 0.36 23.61 -1.52
C TYR A 263 0.43 23.50 0.02
N GLU A 264 0.50 24.62 0.74
CA GLU A 264 0.48 24.59 2.21
C GLU A 264 -0.90 24.15 2.76
N ALA A 265 -2.00 24.54 2.12
CA ALA A 265 -3.34 24.06 2.45
C ALA A 265 -3.45 22.53 2.24
N TYR A 266 -2.90 22.01 1.14
CA TYR A 266 -2.80 20.58 0.89
C TYR A 266 -2.04 19.85 2.00
N LYS A 267 -0.88 20.37 2.42
CA LYS A 267 -0.14 19.82 3.56
C LYS A 267 -0.98 19.81 4.83
N ALA A 268 -1.67 20.90 5.13
CA ALA A 268 -2.44 21.07 6.36
C ALA A 268 -3.71 20.21 6.44
N ILE A 269 -4.44 20.09 5.33
CA ILE A 269 -5.78 19.49 5.29
C ILE A 269 -5.72 18.01 4.83
N VAL A 270 -4.70 17.64 4.06
CA VAL A 270 -4.61 16.30 3.45
C VAL A 270 -3.50 15.48 4.10
N VAL A 271 -2.26 16.00 4.09
CA VAL A 271 -1.09 15.21 4.47
C VAL A 271 -0.96 15.06 5.99
N ARG A 272 -1.10 16.16 6.75
CA ARG A 272 -0.99 16.14 8.22
C ARG A 272 -2.07 15.30 8.90
N PRO A 273 -3.38 15.40 8.54
CA PRO A 273 -4.40 14.58 9.18
C PRO A 273 -4.19 13.10 8.91
N PHE A 274 -3.89 12.71 7.66
CA PHE A 274 -3.57 11.33 7.32
C PHE A 274 -2.43 10.76 8.18
N PHE A 275 -1.33 11.53 8.31
CA PHE A 275 -0.19 11.11 9.12
C PHE A 275 -0.57 10.94 10.59
N ARG A 276 -1.23 11.95 11.19
CA ARG A 276 -1.58 11.98 12.61
C ARG A 276 -2.62 10.92 12.98
N ASP A 277 -3.66 10.76 12.16
CA ASP A 277 -4.86 10.02 12.53
C ASP A 277 -4.75 8.53 12.21
N HIS A 278 -3.95 8.18 11.19
CA HIS A 278 -3.75 6.79 10.76
C HIS A 278 -2.29 6.34 10.92
N PHE A 279 -1.35 6.95 10.18
CA PHE A 279 0.02 6.43 10.07
C PHE A 279 0.76 6.40 11.41
N ALA A 280 0.68 7.48 12.19
CA ALA A 280 1.30 7.62 13.51
C ALA A 280 0.79 6.60 14.54
N ARG A 281 -0.38 5.99 14.30
CA ARG A 281 -1.02 5.05 15.22
C ARG A 281 -0.73 3.59 14.89
N LEU A 282 -0.05 3.32 13.78
CA LEU A 282 0.27 1.95 13.34
C LEU A 282 1.31 1.32 14.26
N ASP A 283 1.09 0.05 14.61
CA ASP A 283 2.04 -0.75 15.38
C ASP A 283 2.84 -1.67 14.44
N ARG A 284 2.22 -2.11 13.35
CA ARG A 284 2.81 -3.02 12.36
C ARG A 284 2.59 -2.47 10.96
N GLN A 285 3.50 -2.76 10.04
CA GLN A 285 3.35 -2.38 8.64
C GLN A 285 3.70 -3.52 7.70
N ILE A 286 2.90 -3.71 6.67
CA ILE A 286 3.29 -4.47 5.48
C ILE A 286 3.23 -3.57 4.23
N VAL A 287 4.29 -3.60 3.45
CA VAL A 287 4.42 -2.90 2.17
C VAL A 287 4.44 -3.95 1.06
N LEU A 288 3.35 -4.04 0.31
CA LEU A 288 3.20 -4.96 -0.83
C LEU A 288 3.81 -4.34 -2.08
N VAL A 289 4.60 -5.13 -2.80
CA VAL A 289 5.34 -4.70 -3.98
C VAL A 289 5.25 -5.75 -5.09
N ASP A 290 4.73 -5.35 -6.25
CA ASP A 290 4.74 -6.19 -7.45
C ASP A 290 6.10 -6.08 -8.14
N THR A 291 7.08 -6.83 -7.62
CA THR A 291 8.47 -6.79 -8.11
C THR A 291 8.59 -7.44 -9.49
N LEU A 292 7.79 -8.48 -9.77
CA LEU A 292 7.80 -9.17 -11.06
C LEU A 292 7.39 -8.25 -12.20
N ARG A 293 6.39 -7.39 -11.98
CA ARG A 293 6.01 -6.37 -12.97
C ARG A 293 7.15 -5.39 -13.27
N ALA A 294 7.90 -4.96 -12.24
CA ALA A 294 9.04 -4.07 -12.43
C ALA A 294 10.15 -4.75 -13.24
N LEU A 295 10.43 -6.01 -12.94
CA LEU A 295 11.40 -6.81 -13.68
C LEU A 295 10.98 -7.01 -15.15
N ASN A 296 9.68 -7.24 -15.40
CA ASN A 296 9.12 -7.35 -16.76
C ASN A 296 9.30 -6.05 -17.58
N ALA A 297 9.22 -4.89 -16.92
CA ALA A 297 9.34 -3.58 -17.56
C ALA A 297 10.80 -3.16 -17.82
N GLY A 298 11.76 -3.76 -17.11
CA GLY A 298 13.20 -3.60 -17.32
C GLY A 298 13.91 -2.70 -16.30
N PRO A 299 15.23 -2.49 -16.44
CA PRO A 299 16.08 -1.88 -15.41
C PRO A 299 15.64 -0.49 -14.94
N SER A 300 15.13 0.36 -15.84
CA SER A 300 14.63 1.69 -15.47
C SER A 300 13.45 1.62 -14.49
N ALA A 301 12.52 0.69 -14.72
CA ALA A 301 11.36 0.50 -13.85
C ALA A 301 11.76 -0.07 -12.48
N VAL A 302 12.80 -0.91 -12.45
CA VAL A 302 13.40 -1.43 -11.20
C VAL A 302 14.07 -0.31 -10.40
N ALA A 303 14.86 0.55 -11.06
CA ALA A 303 15.49 1.71 -10.42
C ALA A 303 14.46 2.71 -9.86
N ASP A 304 13.37 2.94 -10.59
CA ASP A 304 12.26 3.77 -10.13
C ASP A 304 11.53 3.15 -8.93
N LEU A 305 11.34 1.82 -8.94
CA LEU A 305 10.79 1.11 -7.79
C LEU A 305 11.69 1.24 -6.56
N GLU A 306 13.02 1.11 -6.71
CA GLU A 306 13.99 1.33 -5.63
C GLU A 306 13.88 2.75 -5.06
N ALA A 307 13.79 3.76 -5.92
CA ALA A 307 13.62 5.16 -5.52
C ALA A 307 12.30 5.39 -4.75
N ALA A 308 11.20 4.85 -5.26
CA ALA A 308 9.87 4.96 -4.65
C ALA A 308 9.82 4.32 -3.26
N LEU A 309 10.37 3.11 -3.11
CA LEU A 309 10.49 2.43 -1.82
C LEU A 309 11.38 3.23 -0.87
N GLY A 310 12.47 3.82 -1.39
CA GLY A 310 13.33 4.74 -0.66
C GLY A 310 12.57 5.95 -0.09
N ASP A 311 11.69 6.56 -0.88
CA ASP A 311 10.88 7.72 -0.51
C ASP A 311 9.76 7.37 0.48
N ILE A 312 9.02 6.28 0.23
CA ILE A 312 8.04 5.72 1.19
C ILE A 312 8.71 5.50 2.55
N LEU A 313 9.94 4.98 2.55
CA LEU A 313 10.63 4.62 3.77
C LEU A 313 11.28 5.81 4.50
N ARG A 314 11.51 6.93 3.81
CA ARG A 314 11.87 8.21 4.46
C ARG A 314 10.74 8.73 5.34
N ALA A 315 9.49 8.39 5.06
CA ALA A 315 8.37 8.81 5.88
C ALA A 315 8.39 8.22 7.30
N PHE A 316 8.94 7.02 7.47
CA PHE A 316 9.12 6.38 8.79
C PHE A 316 10.19 7.08 9.64
N ARG A 317 10.93 8.04 9.06
CA ARG A 317 12.02 8.77 9.71
C ARG A 317 11.59 10.09 10.35
N GLN A 318 10.41 10.64 10.07
CA GLN A 318 10.07 12.03 10.51
C GLN A 318 9.82 12.15 12.03
N GLY A 319 10.83 11.81 12.83
CA GLY A 319 11.09 12.29 14.19
C GLY A 319 12.40 13.10 14.30
N ASP A 320 13.29 13.13 13.30
CA ASP A 320 14.62 13.72 13.53
C ASP A 320 14.68 15.25 13.49
N ASN A 321 13.85 15.93 12.66
CA ASN A 321 14.00 17.36 12.39
C ASN A 321 12.86 18.27 12.89
N ASN A 322 11.83 17.74 13.56
CA ASN A 322 10.79 18.57 14.18
C ASN A 322 10.51 18.09 15.62
N PRO A 323 10.79 18.91 16.65
CA PRO A 323 10.65 18.50 18.05
C PRO A 323 9.24 18.03 18.44
N LEU A 324 8.20 18.49 17.72
CA LEU A 324 6.80 18.05 17.91
C LEU A 324 6.53 16.63 17.37
N THR A 325 7.33 16.13 16.43
CA THR A 325 7.15 14.81 15.80
C THR A 325 7.90 13.66 16.51
N ARG A 326 8.88 13.99 17.38
CA ARG A 326 9.66 13.00 18.17
C ARG A 326 8.82 12.17 19.14
N LEU A 327 7.74 12.74 19.67
CA LEU A 327 6.90 12.09 20.69
C LEU A 327 5.96 11.02 20.11
N ILE A 328 5.83 10.94 18.77
CA ILE A 328 4.82 10.12 18.10
C ILE A 328 5.45 8.99 17.26
N ALA A 329 6.72 9.10 16.87
CA ALA A 329 7.39 8.24 15.88
C ALA A 329 7.81 6.83 16.35
N ARG A 330 7.33 6.32 17.50
CA ARG A 330 7.85 5.08 18.13
C ARG A 330 6.99 3.83 17.99
N ARG A 331 5.89 3.83 17.23
CA ARG A 331 4.94 2.70 17.28
C ARG A 331 5.23 1.55 16.32
N ILE A 332 5.74 1.82 15.12
CA ILE A 332 5.96 0.75 14.14
C ILE A 332 7.28 0.02 14.49
N ASP A 333 7.16 -1.11 15.17
CA ASP A 333 8.28 -1.95 15.61
C ASP A 333 8.58 -3.11 14.63
N ARG A 334 7.64 -3.47 13.74
CA ARG A 334 7.83 -4.49 12.70
C ARG A 334 7.30 -4.07 11.33
N ILE A 335 8.16 -4.23 10.31
CA ILE A 335 7.85 -3.90 8.92
C ILE A 335 8.15 -5.11 8.01
N VAL A 336 7.17 -5.52 7.21
CA VAL A 336 7.33 -6.54 6.16
C VAL A 336 7.35 -5.88 4.79
N PHE A 337 8.35 -6.19 3.98
CA PHE A 337 8.41 -5.89 2.56
C PHE A 337 8.05 -7.14 1.77
N ALA A 338 6.87 -7.17 1.18
CA ALA A 338 6.36 -8.36 0.51
C ALA A 338 6.42 -8.21 -1.01
N ALA A 339 7.27 -9.00 -1.66
CA ALA A 339 7.19 -9.21 -3.10
C ALA A 339 5.98 -10.10 -3.39
N THR A 340 4.92 -9.52 -3.94
CA THR A 340 3.64 -10.22 -4.15
C THR A 340 3.64 -11.01 -5.45
N LYS A 341 2.61 -11.86 -5.61
CA LYS A 341 2.40 -12.70 -6.80
C LYS A 341 3.55 -13.68 -7.04
N ALA A 342 4.15 -14.17 -5.96
CA ALA A 342 5.23 -15.15 -6.05
C ALA A 342 4.80 -16.44 -6.76
N ASP A 343 3.50 -16.73 -6.84
CA ASP A 343 2.97 -17.84 -7.63
C ASP A 343 3.16 -17.67 -9.14
N HIS A 344 3.52 -16.48 -9.63
CA HIS A 344 3.87 -16.26 -11.03
C HIS A 344 5.30 -16.72 -11.38
N ILE A 345 6.00 -17.35 -10.44
CA ILE A 345 7.27 -18.04 -10.65
C ILE A 345 7.26 -19.41 -9.98
N HIS A 346 8.16 -20.29 -10.40
CA HIS A 346 8.38 -21.56 -9.73
C HIS A 346 9.03 -21.35 -8.36
N SER A 347 8.76 -22.24 -7.40
CA SER A 347 9.28 -22.13 -6.03
C SER A 347 10.80 -22.11 -5.91
N ALA A 348 11.50 -22.70 -6.88
CA ALA A 348 12.96 -22.61 -7.00
C ALA A 348 13.47 -21.15 -7.13
N SER A 349 12.64 -20.23 -7.62
CA SER A 349 12.99 -18.81 -7.79
C SER A 349 12.48 -17.91 -6.65
N HIS A 350 11.72 -18.42 -5.67
CA HIS A 350 11.20 -17.59 -4.57
C HIS A 350 12.31 -16.93 -3.73
N ASP A 351 13.41 -17.64 -3.48
CA ASP A 351 14.52 -17.11 -2.69
C ASP A 351 15.30 -16.04 -3.48
N ARG A 352 15.38 -16.18 -4.80
CA ARG A 352 15.94 -15.14 -5.70
C ARG A 352 15.06 -13.90 -5.71
N LEU A 353 13.73 -14.05 -5.76
CA LEU A 353 12.79 -12.92 -5.68
C LEU A 353 12.91 -12.20 -4.33
N GLU A 354 13.05 -12.95 -3.23
CA GLU A 354 13.27 -12.38 -1.91
C GLU A 354 14.62 -11.65 -1.82
N ALA A 355 15.68 -12.17 -2.45
CA ALA A 355 16.98 -11.52 -2.54
C ALA A 355 16.94 -10.20 -3.33
N VAL A 356 16.22 -10.18 -4.47
CA VAL A 356 15.97 -8.95 -5.24
C VAL A 356 15.20 -7.94 -4.38
N MET A 357 14.14 -8.37 -3.70
CA MET A 357 13.38 -7.49 -2.82
C MET A 357 14.26 -6.90 -1.71
N ASN A 358 15.08 -7.73 -1.07
CA ASN A 358 16.06 -7.32 -0.06
C ASN A 358 17.03 -6.26 -0.60
N ARG A 359 17.48 -6.42 -1.86
CA ARG A 359 18.38 -5.45 -2.52
C ARG A 359 17.69 -4.11 -2.74
N LEU A 360 16.46 -4.11 -3.23
CA LEU A 360 15.68 -2.88 -3.47
C LEU A 360 15.39 -2.12 -2.18
N VAL A 361 15.16 -2.81 -1.07
CA VAL A 361 14.89 -2.16 0.22
C VAL A 361 16.12 -2.02 1.11
N ALA A 362 17.31 -2.45 0.68
CA ALA A 362 18.48 -2.58 1.55
C ALA A 362 18.81 -1.27 2.30
N SER A 363 18.85 -0.15 1.57
CA SER A 363 19.14 1.17 2.15
C SER A 363 18.08 1.59 3.17
N ALA A 364 16.82 1.26 2.89
CA ALA A 364 15.71 1.62 3.73
C ALA A 364 15.52 0.70 4.94
N ALA A 365 15.74 -0.61 4.77
CA ALA A 365 15.71 -1.59 5.85
C ALA A 365 16.83 -1.33 6.87
N ARG A 366 18.03 -0.92 6.42
CA ARG A 366 19.10 -0.45 7.31
C ARG A 366 18.65 0.75 8.16
N ARG A 367 17.98 1.72 7.56
CA ARG A 367 17.46 2.91 8.26
C ARG A 367 16.36 2.57 9.26
N ALA A 368 15.40 1.73 8.88
CA ALA A 368 14.33 1.27 9.78
C ALA A 368 14.89 0.52 11.00
N ARG A 369 15.89 -0.35 10.79
CA ARG A 369 16.59 -1.04 11.89
C ARG A 369 17.33 -0.08 12.81
N PHE A 370 17.96 0.95 12.26
CA PHE A 370 18.60 2.00 13.08
C PHE A 370 17.58 2.76 13.95
N ALA A 371 16.35 2.92 13.47
CA ALA A 371 15.25 3.52 14.23
C ALA A 371 14.59 2.56 15.26
N GLY A 372 15.04 1.30 15.35
CA GLY A 372 14.54 0.31 16.29
C GLY A 372 13.43 -0.60 15.75
N ALA A 373 13.08 -0.51 14.46
CA ALA A 373 12.11 -1.40 13.83
C ALA A 373 12.78 -2.65 13.25
N GLU A 374 12.24 -3.83 13.54
CA GLU A 374 12.61 -5.06 12.85
C GLU A 374 12.03 -5.06 11.43
N THR A 375 12.83 -5.50 10.47
CA THR A 375 12.44 -5.53 9.05
C THR A 375 12.65 -6.92 8.46
N ARG A 376 11.71 -7.36 7.63
CA ARG A 376 11.81 -8.63 6.90
C ARG A 376 11.29 -8.47 5.49
N SER A 377 12.03 -9.01 4.52
CA SER A 377 11.49 -9.19 3.16
C SER A 377 10.93 -10.60 3.01
N VAL A 378 9.90 -10.74 2.18
CA VAL A 378 9.30 -12.04 1.88
C VAL A 378 8.78 -12.05 0.46
N ALA A 379 9.05 -13.12 -0.29
CA ALA A 379 8.29 -13.42 -1.50
C ALA A 379 7.02 -14.19 -1.12
N LEU A 380 5.83 -13.66 -1.44
CA LEU A 380 4.56 -14.30 -1.08
C LEU A 380 3.51 -14.23 -2.18
N ALA A 381 2.53 -15.13 -2.09
CA ALA A 381 1.25 -15.03 -2.79
C ALA A 381 0.14 -15.18 -1.75
N ALA A 382 -0.66 -14.13 -1.55
CA ALA A 382 -1.77 -14.15 -0.59
C ALA A 382 -2.89 -15.09 -1.03
N ILE A 383 -3.12 -15.16 -2.35
CA ILE A 383 -3.96 -16.16 -3.00
C ILE A 383 -3.18 -16.67 -4.22
N ARG A 384 -2.97 -17.99 -4.28
CA ARG A 384 -2.27 -18.68 -5.36
C ARG A 384 -3.22 -18.92 -6.53
N ALA A 385 -2.87 -18.42 -7.70
CA ALA A 385 -3.62 -18.60 -8.95
C ALA A 385 -3.05 -19.68 -9.87
N THR A 386 -1.78 -20.03 -9.68
CA THR A 386 -1.06 -21.02 -10.51
C THR A 386 -0.73 -22.28 -9.72
N ARG A 387 -0.42 -23.37 -10.42
CA ARG A 387 0.16 -24.59 -9.84
C ARG A 387 1.49 -24.92 -10.50
N GLU A 388 2.39 -25.57 -9.78
CA GLU A 388 3.69 -25.97 -10.34
C GLU A 388 3.54 -27.27 -11.12
N SER A 389 4.27 -27.38 -12.22
CA SER A 389 4.33 -28.57 -13.06
C SER A 389 5.71 -28.66 -13.70
N HIS A 390 6.03 -29.84 -14.22
CA HIS A 390 7.28 -30.08 -14.94
C HIS A 390 6.92 -30.49 -16.37
N VAL A 391 7.48 -29.80 -17.36
CA VAL A 391 7.24 -30.08 -18.79
C VAL A 391 8.58 -30.04 -19.51
N ASP A 392 8.91 -31.12 -20.24
CA ASP A 392 10.13 -31.22 -21.05
C ASP A 392 11.44 -30.84 -20.33
N GLY A 393 11.54 -31.17 -19.03
CA GLY A 393 12.71 -30.86 -18.20
C GLY A 393 12.77 -29.43 -17.66
N HIS A 394 11.74 -28.61 -17.91
CA HIS A 394 11.60 -27.26 -17.39
C HIS A 394 10.57 -27.20 -16.26
N GLU A 395 10.92 -26.45 -15.22
CA GLU A 395 10.03 -26.08 -14.12
C GLU A 395 9.06 -24.99 -14.60
N VAL A 396 7.78 -25.31 -14.70
CA VAL A 396 6.76 -24.41 -15.24
C VAL A 396 5.65 -24.15 -14.23
N ILE A 397 4.95 -23.03 -14.43
CA ILE A 397 3.70 -22.74 -13.72
C ILE A 397 2.52 -22.93 -14.65
N VAL A 398 1.41 -23.43 -14.11
CA VAL A 398 0.19 -23.73 -14.85
C VAL A 398 -0.95 -22.87 -14.30
N GLY A 399 -1.64 -22.15 -15.16
CA GLY A 399 -2.77 -21.31 -14.79
C GLY A 399 -3.48 -20.72 -16.00
N THR A 400 -4.59 -20.02 -15.76
CA THR A 400 -5.37 -19.35 -16.82
C THR A 400 -5.01 -17.86 -16.88
N PRO A 401 -4.37 -17.36 -17.96
CA PRO A 401 -4.08 -15.94 -18.09
C PRO A 401 -5.35 -15.09 -18.10
N GLU A 402 -5.28 -13.81 -17.71
CA GLU A 402 -6.38 -12.87 -17.85
C GLU A 402 -6.70 -12.62 -19.34
N ALA A 403 -7.97 -12.36 -19.64
CA ALA A 403 -8.39 -12.06 -21.01
C ALA A 403 -7.69 -10.80 -21.53
N GLY A 404 -7.12 -10.88 -22.73
CA GLY A 404 -6.42 -9.78 -23.37
C GLY A 404 -4.92 -9.70 -23.07
N GLU A 405 -4.39 -10.49 -22.12
CA GLU A 405 -2.95 -10.66 -21.96
C GLU A 405 -2.35 -11.21 -23.26
N THR A 406 -1.13 -10.78 -23.59
CA THR A 406 -0.46 -11.17 -24.84
C THR A 406 0.96 -11.62 -24.54
N LEU A 407 1.32 -12.79 -25.06
CA LEU A 407 2.68 -13.32 -24.99
C LEU A 407 3.08 -13.91 -26.33
N ASP A 408 4.25 -13.53 -26.85
CA ASP A 408 4.80 -14.06 -28.10
C ASP A 408 3.82 -14.02 -29.28
N GLY A 409 3.04 -12.93 -29.37
CA GLY A 409 2.03 -12.73 -30.42
C GLY A 409 0.71 -13.47 -30.19
N VAL A 410 0.60 -14.28 -29.14
CA VAL A 410 -0.62 -14.97 -28.75
C VAL A 410 -1.41 -14.12 -27.75
N ARG A 411 -2.65 -13.77 -28.09
CA ARG A 411 -3.58 -13.08 -27.20
C ARG A 411 -4.48 -14.09 -26.51
N TYR A 412 -4.52 -14.07 -25.18
CA TYR A 412 -5.28 -15.03 -24.37
C TYR A 412 -6.75 -14.61 -24.20
N ASP A 413 -7.63 -15.61 -24.17
CA ASP A 413 -9.08 -15.44 -24.10
C ASP A 413 -9.62 -15.35 -22.67
N GLY A 414 -8.79 -15.64 -21.67
CA GLY A 414 -9.19 -15.71 -20.27
C GLY A 414 -9.75 -17.06 -19.85
N ASN A 415 -9.84 -18.07 -20.71
CA ASN A 415 -10.43 -19.37 -20.38
C ASN A 415 -9.46 -20.54 -20.58
N THR A 416 -8.46 -20.35 -21.44
CA THR A 416 -7.46 -21.38 -21.74
C THR A 416 -6.39 -21.43 -20.65
N GLU A 417 -6.23 -22.61 -20.05
CA GLU A 417 -5.13 -22.88 -19.13
C GLU A 417 -3.83 -23.15 -19.92
N ILE A 418 -2.72 -22.58 -19.47
CA ILE A 418 -1.41 -22.71 -20.10
C ILE A 418 -0.37 -23.20 -19.11
N ALA A 419 0.69 -23.83 -19.63
CA ALA A 419 1.95 -23.99 -18.93
C ALA A 419 2.91 -22.88 -19.39
N LEU A 420 3.45 -22.12 -18.45
CA LEU A 420 4.33 -20.98 -18.70
C LEU A 420 5.68 -21.21 -18.01
N PHE A 421 6.76 -21.07 -18.77
CA PHE A 421 8.09 -20.84 -18.22
C PHE A 421 8.35 -19.33 -18.21
N PRO A 422 8.30 -18.65 -17.05
CA PRO A 422 8.41 -17.19 -16.99
C PRO A 422 9.85 -16.68 -17.17
N GLY A 423 10.83 -17.58 -17.24
CA GLY A 423 12.27 -17.29 -17.20
C GLY A 423 12.86 -17.41 -15.79
N ASP A 424 14.18 -17.49 -15.72
CA ASP A 424 14.91 -17.52 -14.45
C ASP A 424 15.19 -16.11 -13.94
N LEU A 425 14.88 -15.89 -12.66
CA LEU A 425 15.39 -14.71 -11.96
C LEU A 425 16.91 -14.80 -11.85
N PRO A 426 17.62 -13.67 -11.95
CA PRO A 426 19.07 -13.66 -11.87
C PRO A 426 19.56 -14.17 -10.51
N GLU A 427 20.69 -14.89 -10.51
CA GLU A 427 21.31 -15.39 -9.28
C GLU A 427 21.81 -14.25 -8.37
N HIS A 428 22.30 -13.17 -8.98
CA HIS A 428 22.76 -11.98 -8.28
C HIS A 428 21.70 -10.87 -8.35
N PRO A 429 21.22 -10.35 -7.21
CA PRO A 429 20.17 -9.33 -7.22
C PRO A 429 20.65 -7.98 -7.75
N ASP A 430 21.95 -7.69 -7.75
CA ASP A 430 22.48 -6.44 -8.31
C ASP A 430 22.31 -6.35 -9.84
N SER A 431 22.26 -7.49 -10.54
CA SER A 431 22.17 -7.51 -11.99
C SER A 431 20.83 -6.99 -12.53
N VAL A 432 19.80 -6.85 -11.67
CA VAL A 432 18.50 -6.27 -12.10
C VAL A 432 18.57 -4.75 -12.28
N LEU A 433 19.65 -4.10 -11.81
CA LEU A 433 19.90 -2.66 -11.92
C LEU A 433 21.00 -2.32 -12.94
N GLU A 434 21.71 -3.31 -13.47
CA GLU A 434 22.79 -3.09 -14.44
C GLU A 434 22.23 -2.89 -15.85
N ASP A 435 22.59 -1.77 -16.49
CA ASP A 435 22.26 -1.49 -17.88
C ASP A 435 23.09 -2.40 -18.81
N GLY A 436 22.53 -3.54 -19.23
CA GLY A 436 23.20 -4.36 -20.25
C GLY A 436 22.55 -5.70 -20.61
N LYS A 437 21.86 -6.36 -19.67
CA LYS A 437 21.15 -7.61 -19.95
C LYS A 437 19.69 -7.50 -19.49
N ARG A 438 18.79 -7.34 -20.45
CA ARG A 438 17.36 -7.60 -20.18
C ARG A 438 17.26 -9.07 -19.81
N VAL A 439 16.85 -9.35 -18.57
CA VAL A 439 16.36 -10.69 -18.25
C VAL A 439 15.10 -10.85 -19.09
N GLU A 440 15.07 -11.83 -20.00
CA GLU A 440 13.88 -12.14 -20.81
C GLU A 440 12.82 -12.78 -19.92
N LEU A 441 12.28 -11.98 -19.01
CA LEU A 441 11.21 -12.36 -18.13
C LEU A 441 9.89 -12.06 -18.83
N LYS A 442 8.97 -13.01 -18.71
CA LYS A 442 7.68 -12.98 -19.39
C LYS A 442 6.59 -13.32 -18.39
N PHE A 443 6.20 -12.35 -17.59
CA PHE A 443 5.15 -12.54 -16.59
C PHE A 443 3.78 -12.17 -17.16
N LEU A 444 2.90 -13.17 -17.24
CA LEU A 444 1.47 -12.95 -17.52
C LEU A 444 0.70 -12.69 -16.24
N ARG A 445 -0.44 -12.02 -16.37
CA ARG A 445 -1.44 -11.95 -15.30
C ARG A 445 -2.35 -13.17 -15.38
N PHE A 446 -2.60 -13.81 -14.25
CA PHE A 446 -3.48 -14.98 -14.15
C PHE A 446 -4.81 -14.63 -13.48
N ARG A 447 -5.87 -15.33 -13.86
CA ARG A 447 -7.18 -15.28 -13.20
C ARG A 447 -7.12 -15.92 -11.81
N PRO A 448 -8.03 -15.57 -10.88
CA PRO A 448 -8.15 -16.30 -9.62
C PRO A 448 -8.39 -17.80 -9.85
N PRO A 449 -8.05 -18.66 -8.89
CA PRO A 449 -8.27 -20.10 -9.00
C PRO A 449 -9.75 -20.40 -9.29
N ALA A 450 -10.01 -21.10 -10.39
CA ALA A 450 -11.37 -21.41 -10.84
C ALA A 450 -12.14 -22.34 -9.87
N ARG A 451 -11.39 -23.12 -9.08
CA ARG A 451 -11.92 -24.01 -8.06
C ARG A 451 -11.12 -23.84 -6.78
N LEU A 452 -11.84 -23.67 -5.67
CA LEU A 452 -11.27 -23.62 -4.34
C LEU A 452 -11.69 -24.87 -3.57
N GLU A 453 -10.76 -25.43 -2.82
CA GLU A 453 -11.10 -26.46 -1.83
C GLU A 453 -12.04 -25.87 -0.77
N ARG A 454 -12.78 -26.74 -0.07
CA ARG A 454 -13.61 -26.34 1.07
C ARG A 454 -13.15 -27.07 2.33
N ASN A 455 -13.19 -26.38 3.45
CA ASN A 455 -12.91 -26.97 4.76
C ASN A 455 -14.12 -27.79 5.26
N ALA A 456 -14.02 -28.38 6.46
CA ALA A 456 -15.08 -29.21 7.03
C ALA A 456 -16.39 -28.44 7.26
N GLU A 457 -16.29 -27.13 7.52
CA GLU A 457 -17.43 -26.23 7.71
C GLU A 457 -17.98 -25.67 6.38
N GLY A 458 -17.43 -26.10 5.24
CA GLY A 458 -17.86 -25.68 3.91
C GLY A 458 -17.33 -24.32 3.45
N ASN A 459 -16.46 -23.66 4.23
CA ASN A 459 -15.79 -22.41 3.84
C ASN A 459 -14.72 -22.68 2.78
N ALA A 460 -14.52 -21.72 1.87
CA ALA A 460 -13.44 -21.83 0.89
C ALA A 460 -12.06 -21.84 1.57
N VAL A 461 -11.12 -22.61 1.03
CA VAL A 461 -9.73 -22.61 1.47
C VAL A 461 -8.93 -21.85 0.42
N LEU A 462 -8.37 -20.70 0.80
CA LEU A 462 -7.57 -19.86 -0.09
C LEU A 462 -6.12 -20.37 -0.10
N PRO A 463 -5.65 -20.95 -1.23
CA PRO A 463 -4.28 -21.42 -1.34
C PRO A 463 -3.32 -20.24 -1.32
N HIS A 464 -2.14 -20.38 -0.71
CA HIS A 464 -1.18 -19.28 -0.58
C HIS A 464 0.27 -19.79 -0.60
N ILE A 465 1.22 -18.85 -0.72
CA ILE A 465 2.67 -19.13 -0.67
C ILE A 465 3.30 -18.18 0.34
N ARG A 466 3.96 -18.73 1.38
CA ARG A 466 4.72 -17.98 2.43
C ARG A 466 3.95 -16.85 3.13
N PHE A 467 2.64 -16.75 2.91
CA PHE A 467 1.74 -15.78 3.52
C PHE A 467 1.70 -15.96 5.04
N ASP A 468 1.68 -17.22 5.49
CA ASP A 468 1.85 -17.66 6.86
C ASP A 468 3.09 -17.05 7.55
N ARG A 469 4.25 -17.05 6.90
CA ARG A 469 5.49 -16.47 7.44
C ARG A 469 5.39 -14.96 7.65
N ALA A 470 4.67 -14.26 6.77
CA ALA A 470 4.42 -12.83 6.95
C ALA A 470 3.52 -12.58 8.17
N LEU A 471 2.48 -13.40 8.37
CA LEU A 471 1.60 -13.29 9.53
C LEU A 471 2.31 -13.60 10.84
N GLU A 472 3.15 -14.63 10.88
CA GLU A 472 3.95 -14.96 12.06
C GLU A 472 4.85 -13.80 12.46
N PHE A 473 5.51 -13.16 11.49
CA PHE A 473 6.34 -12.00 11.77
C PHE A 473 5.51 -10.79 12.26
N LEU A 474 4.34 -10.52 11.68
CA LEU A 474 3.52 -9.36 12.03
C LEU A 474 2.73 -9.54 13.34
N LEU A 475 2.25 -10.75 13.63
CA LEU A 475 1.24 -11.02 14.66
C LEU A 475 1.70 -12.02 15.73
N GLY A 476 2.64 -12.90 15.42
CA GLY A 476 2.94 -14.09 16.23
C GLY A 476 3.35 -13.78 17.67
N ASP A 477 4.13 -12.73 17.89
CA ASP A 477 4.59 -12.31 19.23
C ASP A 477 3.48 -11.71 20.12
N LYS A 478 2.43 -11.16 19.52
CA LYS A 478 1.24 -10.62 20.21
C LYS A 478 0.22 -11.70 20.52
N LEU A 479 0.32 -12.83 19.83
CA LEU A 479 -0.46 -14.03 20.08
C LEU A 479 0.35 -15.09 20.84
N ARG A 480 1.41 -14.70 21.56
CA ARG A 480 2.15 -15.61 22.44
C ARG A 480 1.39 -15.88 23.71
#